data_AF-A0AAN7VUB8-F1
#
_entry.id   AF-A0AAN7VUB8-F1
#
_cell.length_a   1.000
_cell.length_b   1.000
_cell.length_c   1.000
_cell.angle_alpha   90.00
_cell.angle_beta   90.00
_cell.angle_gamma   90.00
#
_symmetry.space_group_name_H-M   'P 1'
#
loop_
_entity.id
_entity.type
_entity.pdbx_description
1 polymer ?
#
loop_
_entity_poly.entity_id
_entity_poly.type
_entity_poly.pdbx_seq_one_letter_code
_entity_poly.pdbx_strand_id
1 'polypeptide(L)'
;MQPKQRWKDDATPMLVRQDEPASLFGGGLPSSRTQPPVSNEGFFRSMTNFSALNLNERTQASAPAESGDEVLKDHDNLFRIMYNYAPILDSINIATAYTECKALLHLADMYDALEIVGSRVDHHLLRFGARLFKQIAKYPPSYLKLGYLARSCTLFTEALIHVVGQWPLAAPQLRGQMEVVVMDLIEDKVDELHEQQEKVEFKLWRLTLTTSRGERVTPANDYLAWLAMSMFRQWVAENTTPPVASATKDSTRHGASATARSNSRSSSSNHIASQRAPPPPPPPAPSPPSQGKVYRLLGSSDAQAYLNHDELKRFLKLQPELYTRDNLRRFERRMDEIKNQAREVVKPLMRNFLELDLSTFGSAGLGYLTCVRLEQSELPWDD
;
A
#
# COMPACT_ATOMS: atom_id res chain seq x y z
N MET A 1 6.94 60.27 17.42
CA MET A 1 8.03 60.42 18.40
C MET A 1 8.15 59.11 19.17
N GLN A 2 9.27 58.39 19.01
CA GLN A 2 9.73 57.37 19.97
C GLN A 2 10.30 58.09 21.24
N PRO A 3 10.60 57.43 22.40
CA PRO A 3 11.11 56.05 22.50
C PRO A 3 10.81 55.20 23.77
N LYS A 4 11.16 53.90 23.63
CA LYS A 4 11.79 52.98 24.61
C LYS A 4 11.11 52.73 25.97
N GLN A 5 10.78 51.46 26.22
CA GLN A 5 11.52 50.67 27.21
C GLN A 5 11.50 49.17 26.89
N ARG A 6 12.72 48.63 26.88
CA ARG A 6 13.13 47.25 26.60
C ARG A 6 13.38 46.62 27.96
N TRP A 7 12.68 45.55 28.31
CA TRP A 7 13.04 44.71 29.44
C TRP A 7 13.77 43.46 28.93
N LYS A 8 14.82 43.15 29.68
CA LYS A 8 15.92 42.26 29.41
C LYS A 8 15.72 40.95 30.17
N ASP A 9 16.24 39.89 29.58
CA ASP A 9 16.95 38.78 30.22
C ASP A 9 16.22 38.01 31.33
N ASP A 10 15.54 36.92 30.95
CA ASP A 10 15.29 35.78 31.85
C ASP A 10 16.20 34.63 31.38
N ALA A 11 17.42 34.64 31.89
CA ALA A 11 18.43 33.63 31.59
C ALA A 11 18.20 32.40 32.48
N THR A 12 17.98 31.27 31.83
CA THR A 12 17.97 29.93 32.42
C THR A 12 19.26 29.64 33.20
N PRO A 13 19.20 29.01 34.38
CA PRO A 13 20.39 28.78 35.19
C PRO A 13 21.31 27.73 34.53
N MET A 14 22.49 28.18 34.11
CA MET A 14 23.59 27.37 33.61
C MET A 14 24.42 26.86 34.79
N LEU A 15 24.59 25.54 34.91
CA LEU A 15 25.47 24.90 35.90
C LEU A 15 26.93 25.23 35.58
N VAL A 16 27.54 26.11 36.37
CA VAL A 16 28.97 26.44 36.30
C VAL A 16 29.75 25.34 37.01
N ARG A 17 30.69 24.71 36.28
CA ARG A 17 31.67 23.76 36.81
C ARG A 17 32.66 24.54 37.68
N GLN A 18 32.72 24.21 38.96
CA GLN A 18 33.61 24.85 39.93
C GLN A 18 34.98 24.17 39.86
N ASP A 19 36.04 24.94 39.61
CA ASP A 19 37.42 24.45 39.60
C ASP A 19 37.92 24.18 41.04
N GLU A 20 38.59 23.04 41.24
CA GLU A 20 39.13 22.62 42.54
C GLU A 20 40.33 23.48 42.99
N PRO A 21 40.41 23.87 44.27
CA PRO A 21 41.63 24.47 44.82
C PRO A 21 42.67 23.42 45.21
N ALA A 22 43.91 23.73 44.83
CA ALA A 22 45.11 22.93 45.00
C ALA A 22 45.40 22.51 46.46
N SER A 23 45.86 21.26 46.56
CA SER A 23 46.42 20.60 47.74
C SER A 23 47.53 21.42 48.41
N LEU A 24 47.39 21.63 49.72
CA LEU A 24 48.30 22.39 50.57
C LEU A 24 48.60 21.61 51.84
N PHE A 25 49.12 20.38 51.74
CA PHE A 25 49.92 19.76 52.81
C PHE A 25 50.80 18.66 52.23
N GLY A 26 52.10 18.96 52.15
CA GLY A 26 53.13 18.00 51.79
C GLY A 26 53.69 17.28 53.02
N GLY A 27 54.24 16.09 52.75
CA GLY A 27 55.42 15.57 53.46
C GLY A 27 55.19 14.36 54.38
N GLY A 28 55.72 13.20 53.97
CA GLY A 28 56.10 12.13 54.89
C GLY A 28 55.95 10.70 54.35
N LEU A 29 57.02 10.14 53.78
CA LEU A 29 57.22 8.68 53.72
C LEU A 29 57.72 8.18 55.08
N PRO A 30 57.41 6.93 55.46
CA PRO A 30 58.49 5.95 55.47
C PRO A 30 58.13 4.58 54.85
N SER A 31 59.19 3.91 54.41
CA SER A 31 59.29 2.54 53.91
C SER A 31 58.81 1.48 54.90
N SER A 32 58.08 0.47 54.42
CA SER A 32 58.28 -0.92 54.85
C SER A 32 57.86 -1.92 53.77
N ARG A 33 58.87 -2.65 53.31
CA ARG A 33 58.87 -3.80 52.42
C ARG A 33 58.25 -5.03 53.11
N THR A 34 57.24 -5.65 52.51
CA THR A 34 56.99 -7.10 52.59
C THR A 34 56.32 -7.59 51.31
N GLN A 35 56.99 -8.55 50.67
CA GLN A 35 56.61 -9.29 49.46
C GLN A 35 55.39 -10.22 49.74
N PRO A 36 54.54 -10.54 48.75
CA PRO A 36 53.27 -11.23 48.96
C PRO A 36 53.40 -12.76 48.98
N PRO A 37 52.47 -13.50 49.62
CA PRO A 37 52.26 -14.90 49.30
C PRO A 37 51.40 -15.05 48.03
N VAL A 38 51.78 -16.04 47.24
CA VAL A 38 51.17 -16.44 45.97
C VAL A 38 49.89 -17.27 46.18
N SER A 39 49.06 -17.26 45.13
CA SER A 39 48.06 -18.27 44.72
C SER A 39 46.72 -18.35 45.46
N ASN A 40 45.69 -17.74 44.84
CA ASN A 40 44.43 -18.42 44.51
C ASN A 40 43.79 -17.72 43.28
N GLU A 41 44.10 -18.24 42.08
CA GLU A 41 43.68 -17.72 40.76
C GLU A 41 42.17 -17.89 40.43
N GLY A 42 41.32 -18.25 41.38
CA GLY A 42 39.94 -18.66 41.10
C GLY A 42 38.84 -17.61 41.24
N PHE A 43 39.06 -16.50 41.95
CA PHE A 43 37.94 -15.68 42.46
C PHE A 43 37.76 -14.29 41.80
N PHE A 44 38.76 -13.79 41.06
CA PHE A 44 38.73 -12.43 40.49
C PHE A 44 38.42 -12.33 39.00
N ARG A 45 37.95 -13.41 38.35
CA ARG A 45 37.53 -13.34 36.94
C ARG A 45 36.12 -12.76 36.71
N SER A 46 35.42 -12.31 37.75
CA SER A 46 34.00 -11.90 37.64
C SER A 46 33.73 -10.39 37.66
N MET A 47 34.73 -9.50 37.71
CA MET A 47 34.49 -8.05 37.71
C MET A 47 35.49 -7.21 36.89
N THR A 48 35.99 -7.72 35.76
CA THR A 48 36.92 -6.95 34.90
C THR A 48 36.43 -6.73 33.46
N ASN A 49 35.15 -6.97 33.15
CA ASN A 49 34.58 -6.68 31.83
C ASN A 49 33.88 -5.32 31.73
N PHE A 50 34.35 -4.30 32.46
CA PHE A 50 33.85 -2.92 32.32
C PHE A 50 34.88 -1.92 31.73
N SER A 51 36.07 -2.38 31.33
CA SER A 51 37.14 -1.47 30.88
C SER A 51 37.56 -1.63 29.41
N ALA A 52 36.72 -2.19 28.55
CA ALA A 52 37.01 -2.31 27.12
C ALA A 52 35.90 -1.72 26.23
N LEU A 53 35.43 -0.51 26.53
CA LEU A 53 34.82 0.36 25.52
C LEU A 53 35.94 1.01 24.73
N ASN A 54 36.53 0.24 23.81
CA ASN A 54 37.40 0.77 22.79
C ASN A 54 36.50 1.27 21.65
N LEU A 55 36.25 2.58 21.61
CA LEU A 55 35.75 3.27 20.42
C LEU A 55 36.82 3.16 19.34
N ASN A 56 36.81 2.06 18.57
CA ASN A 56 37.32 2.05 17.22
C ASN A 56 36.69 0.89 16.44
N GLU A 57 35.95 1.30 15.43
CA GLU A 57 35.43 0.58 14.27
C GLU A 57 36.07 -0.79 14.00
N ARG A 58 35.28 -1.85 14.12
CA ARG A 58 35.59 -3.13 13.46
C ARG A 58 34.32 -3.78 12.93
N THR A 59 34.22 -3.78 11.61
CA THR A 59 33.28 -4.57 10.83
C THR A 59 33.38 -6.05 11.24
N GLN A 60 32.43 -6.53 12.05
CA GLN A 60 32.26 -7.95 12.32
C GLN A 60 31.01 -8.43 11.60
N ALA A 61 31.18 -9.48 10.80
CA ALA A 61 30.09 -10.20 10.18
C ALA A 61 29.36 -11.05 11.23
N SER A 62 28.13 -10.62 11.56
CA SER A 62 26.93 -11.40 11.86
C SER A 62 27.06 -12.64 12.76
N ALA A 63 26.99 -12.43 14.08
CA ALA A 63 26.16 -13.27 14.92
C ALA A 63 24.69 -12.81 14.76
N PRO A 64 23.68 -13.69 14.71
CA PRO A 64 22.29 -13.26 14.76
C PRO A 64 22.07 -12.52 16.09
N ALA A 65 21.52 -11.31 16.02
CA ALA A 65 21.22 -10.51 17.22
C ALA A 65 20.36 -11.35 18.18
N GLU A 66 20.74 -11.40 19.46
CA GLU A 66 19.88 -12.01 20.46
C GLU A 66 18.65 -11.13 20.64
N SER A 67 17.46 -11.72 20.86
CA SER A 67 16.19 -10.96 20.98
C SER A 67 16.21 -9.88 22.06
N GLY A 68 17.11 -9.99 23.05
CA GLY A 68 17.29 -8.96 24.08
C GLY A 68 17.99 -7.71 23.55
N ASP A 69 18.87 -7.83 22.56
CA ASP A 69 19.61 -6.70 21.99
C ASP A 69 18.70 -5.79 21.16
N GLU A 70 17.72 -6.36 20.47
CA GLU A 70 16.72 -5.60 19.69
C GLU A 70 15.84 -4.74 20.61
N VAL A 71 15.34 -5.31 21.72
CA VAL A 71 14.52 -4.57 22.69
C VAL A 71 15.32 -3.45 23.36
N LEU A 72 16.59 -3.70 23.71
CA LEU A 72 17.48 -2.68 24.28
C LEU A 72 17.73 -1.55 23.27
N LYS A 73 17.92 -1.88 21.99
CA LYS A 73 18.07 -0.90 20.91
C LYS A 73 16.81 -0.03 20.76
N ASP A 74 15.62 -0.62 20.83
CA ASP A 74 14.37 0.14 20.74
C ASP A 74 14.18 1.10 21.93
N HIS A 75 14.54 0.67 23.14
CA HIS A 75 14.56 1.54 24.32
C HIS A 75 15.59 2.67 24.19
N ASP A 76 16.81 2.37 23.72
CA ASP A 76 17.82 3.40 23.44
C ASP A 76 17.29 4.42 22.42
N ASN A 77 16.64 3.96 21.36
CA ASN A 77 16.02 4.82 20.35
C ASN A 77 14.87 5.67 20.91
N LEU A 78 14.04 5.11 21.80
CA LEU A 78 13.00 5.86 22.50
C LEU A 78 13.61 6.99 23.32
N PHE A 79 14.59 6.68 24.18
CA PHE A 79 15.24 7.71 25.00
C PHE A 79 15.98 8.74 24.15
N ARG A 80 16.66 8.33 23.07
CA ARG A 80 17.27 9.26 22.11
C ARG A 80 16.24 10.28 21.62
N ILE A 81 15.08 9.83 21.18
CA ILE A 81 14.01 10.72 20.70
C ILE A 81 13.53 11.66 21.82
N MET A 82 13.30 11.13 23.02
CA MET A 82 12.86 11.93 24.18
C MET A 82 13.88 13.01 24.58
N TYR A 83 15.18 12.71 24.45
CA TYR A 83 16.27 13.68 24.64
C TYR A 83 16.64 14.45 23.37
N ASN A 84 15.76 14.45 22.36
CA ASN A 84 15.88 15.18 21.10
C ASN A 84 17.06 14.76 20.20
N TYR A 85 17.69 13.61 20.45
CA TYR A 85 18.66 12.99 19.56
C TYR A 85 17.99 12.24 18.40
N ALA A 86 18.75 11.98 17.33
CA ALA A 86 18.25 11.18 16.22
C ALA A 86 18.24 9.68 16.60
N PRO A 87 17.15 8.93 16.31
CA PRO A 87 17.13 7.50 16.50
C PRO A 87 18.05 6.81 15.47
N ILE A 88 18.59 5.67 15.85
CA ILE A 88 19.45 4.83 15.01
C ILE A 88 18.55 3.81 14.30
N LEU A 89 18.06 4.22 13.13
CA LEU A 89 17.20 3.43 12.25
C LEU A 89 17.87 3.24 10.89
N ASP A 90 17.63 2.11 10.23
CA ASP A 90 18.17 1.82 8.90
C ASP A 90 17.68 2.84 7.87
N SER A 91 18.60 3.51 7.16
CA SER A 91 18.27 4.54 6.15
C SER A 91 18.38 4.04 4.70
N ILE A 92 18.72 2.77 4.50
CA ILE A 92 18.99 2.16 3.20
C ILE A 92 17.92 1.12 2.85
N ASN A 93 17.66 0.20 3.78
CA ASN A 93 16.72 -0.89 3.60
C ASN A 93 15.35 -0.59 4.22
N ILE A 94 14.35 -0.36 3.37
CA ILE A 94 12.98 -0.03 3.78
C ILE A 94 12.35 -1.17 4.59
N ALA A 95 12.68 -2.44 4.31
CA ALA A 95 12.09 -3.56 5.04
C ALA A 95 12.58 -3.61 6.49
N THR A 96 13.89 -3.41 6.70
CA THR A 96 14.49 -3.31 8.03
C THR A 96 13.99 -2.06 8.76
N ALA A 97 13.99 -0.91 8.08
CA ALA A 97 13.48 0.34 8.64
C ALA A 97 12.02 0.22 9.07
N TYR A 98 11.18 -0.45 8.27
CA TYR A 98 9.79 -0.73 8.60
C TYR A 98 9.67 -1.56 9.90
N THR A 99 10.45 -2.63 10.04
CA THR A 99 10.40 -3.48 11.25
C THR A 99 10.88 -2.73 12.49
N GLU A 100 11.96 -1.96 12.38
CA GLU A 100 12.50 -1.14 13.47
C GLU A 100 11.52 -0.03 13.87
N CYS A 101 10.98 0.71 12.90
CA CYS A 101 9.98 1.75 13.17
C CYS A 101 8.72 1.18 13.81
N LYS A 102 8.27 0.01 13.35
CA LYS A 102 7.10 -0.67 13.93
C LYS A 102 7.34 -1.04 15.40
N ALA A 103 8.49 -1.63 15.71
CA ALA A 103 8.83 -2.01 17.08
C ALA A 103 8.92 -0.78 18.00
N LEU A 104 9.60 0.27 17.53
CA LEU A 104 9.73 1.53 18.25
C LEU A 104 8.38 2.23 18.49
N LEU A 105 7.47 2.22 17.51
CA LEU A 105 6.11 2.78 17.68
C LEU A 105 5.27 1.98 18.68
N HIS A 106 5.34 0.65 18.65
CA HIS A 106 4.66 -0.17 19.66
C HIS A 106 5.21 0.08 21.06
N LEU A 107 6.53 0.27 21.19
CA LEU A 107 7.12 0.64 22.47
C LEU A 107 6.64 2.03 22.92
N ALA A 108 6.58 3.00 22.01
CA ALA A 108 6.11 4.34 22.31
C ALA A 108 4.62 4.37 22.69
N ASP A 109 3.78 3.54 22.07
CA ASP A 109 2.38 3.35 22.42
C ASP A 109 2.21 2.89 23.88
N MET A 110 3.03 1.93 24.32
CA MET A 110 3.03 1.45 25.71
C MET A 110 3.36 2.55 26.74
N TYR A 111 4.14 3.57 26.33
CA TYR A 111 4.54 4.69 27.17
C TYR A 111 3.76 5.98 26.89
N ASP A 112 2.71 5.93 26.07
CA ASP A 112 1.93 7.10 25.65
C ASP A 112 2.80 8.23 25.06
N ALA A 113 3.79 7.84 24.25
CA ALA A 113 4.81 8.72 23.67
C ALA A 113 4.70 8.83 22.14
N LEU A 114 3.56 8.43 21.55
CA LEU A 114 3.36 8.39 20.10
C LEU A 114 3.50 9.76 19.42
N GLU A 115 3.13 10.86 20.09
CA GLU A 115 3.24 12.21 19.53
C GLU A 115 4.69 12.58 19.18
N ILE A 116 5.61 12.23 20.09
CA ILE A 116 7.02 12.59 19.98
C ILE A 116 7.72 11.61 19.03
N VAL A 117 7.47 10.32 19.22
CA VAL A 117 8.12 9.25 18.45
C VAL A 117 7.58 9.18 17.02
N GLY A 118 6.27 9.32 16.85
CA GLY A 118 5.58 9.31 15.56
C GLY A 118 6.14 10.34 14.59
N SER A 119 6.32 11.59 15.04
CA SER A 119 6.92 12.65 14.23
C SER A 119 8.34 12.31 13.74
N ARG A 120 9.17 11.70 14.61
CA ARG A 120 10.54 11.29 14.24
C ARG A 120 10.55 10.11 13.27
N VAL A 121 9.65 9.14 13.45
CA VAL A 121 9.48 7.98 12.57
C VAL A 121 8.96 8.42 11.20
N ASP A 122 7.98 9.31 11.16
CA ASP A 122 7.45 9.89 9.92
C ASP A 122 8.56 10.55 9.10
N HIS A 123 9.32 11.46 9.71
CA HIS A 123 10.45 12.10 9.03
C HIS A 123 11.50 11.09 8.54
N HIS A 124 11.79 10.05 9.32
CA HIS A 124 12.72 9.01 8.91
C HIS A 124 12.20 8.24 7.67
N LEU A 125 10.95 7.81 7.68
CA LEU A 125 10.35 7.04 6.59
C LEU A 125 10.20 7.87 5.31
N LEU A 126 9.76 9.12 5.41
CA LEU A 126 9.57 10.00 4.25
C LEU A 126 10.88 10.29 3.49
N ARG A 127 12.05 10.14 4.14
CA ARG A 127 13.36 10.27 3.47
C ARG A 127 13.62 9.20 2.41
N PHE A 128 12.92 8.06 2.44
CA PHE A 128 12.99 7.07 1.36
C PHE A 128 12.31 7.56 0.06
N GLY A 129 11.50 8.62 0.13
CA GLY A 129 10.84 9.25 -1.02
C GLY A 129 10.03 8.27 -1.86
N ALA A 130 10.13 8.36 -3.19
CA ALA A 130 9.37 7.53 -4.13
C ALA A 130 9.50 6.01 -3.91
N ARG A 131 10.60 5.52 -3.30
CA ARG A 131 10.77 4.09 -3.00
C ARG A 131 9.81 3.63 -1.89
N LEU A 132 9.46 4.51 -0.97
CA LEU A 132 8.50 4.25 0.11
C LEU A 132 7.09 4.06 -0.45
N PHE A 133 6.62 5.00 -1.27
CA PHE A 133 5.27 4.95 -1.84
C PHE A 133 5.06 3.70 -2.70
N LYS A 134 6.10 3.23 -3.40
CA LYS A 134 6.08 1.93 -4.10
C LYS A 134 5.92 0.75 -3.14
N GLN A 135 6.52 0.81 -1.95
CA GLN A 135 6.34 -0.23 -0.93
C GLN A 135 4.97 -0.16 -0.27
N ILE A 136 4.43 1.05 -0.04
CA ILE A 136 3.06 1.24 0.49
C ILE A 136 2.06 0.59 -0.46
N ALA A 137 2.16 0.85 -1.77
CA ALA A 137 1.28 0.22 -2.78
C ALA A 137 1.38 -1.33 -2.80
N LYS A 138 2.53 -1.89 -2.40
CA LYS A 138 2.75 -3.34 -2.34
C LYS A 138 2.15 -3.96 -1.06
N TYR A 139 2.17 -3.24 0.06
CA TYR A 139 1.66 -3.73 1.34
C TYR A 139 0.74 -2.70 2.05
N PRO A 140 -0.38 -2.27 1.44
CA PRO A 140 -1.15 -1.16 1.98
C PRO A 140 -1.67 -1.37 3.41
N PRO A 141 -2.26 -2.54 3.78
CA PRO A 141 -2.76 -2.75 5.13
C PRO A 141 -1.69 -2.63 6.23
N SER A 142 -0.46 -3.03 5.92
CA SER A 142 0.68 -2.94 6.84
C SER A 142 1.11 -1.50 7.06
N TYR A 143 1.24 -0.72 5.98
CA TYR A 143 1.61 0.69 6.06
C TYR A 143 0.48 1.57 6.58
N LEU A 144 -0.78 1.18 6.41
CA LEU A 144 -1.91 1.87 7.01
C LEU A 144 -1.84 1.82 8.54
N LYS A 145 -1.59 0.63 9.11
CA LYS A 145 -1.38 0.46 10.57
C LYS A 145 -0.15 1.22 11.06
N LEU A 146 0.93 1.21 10.30
CA LEU A 146 2.15 1.96 10.65
C LEU A 146 1.91 3.47 10.61
N GLY A 147 1.29 3.98 9.55
CA GLY A 147 0.93 5.39 9.39
C GLY A 147 -0.06 5.84 10.46
N TYR A 148 -0.96 4.94 10.87
CA TYR A 148 -1.82 5.11 12.03
C TYR A 148 -0.97 5.35 13.29
N LEU A 149 -0.20 4.36 13.75
CA LEU A 149 0.60 4.51 14.97
C LEU A 149 1.58 5.70 14.93
N ALA A 150 2.16 6.00 13.77
CA ALA A 150 3.07 7.14 13.59
C ALA A 150 2.38 8.51 13.57
N ARG A 151 1.04 8.56 13.52
CA ARG A 151 0.24 9.78 13.26
C ARG A 151 0.71 10.52 12.00
N SER A 152 1.15 9.77 10.99
CA SER A 152 1.64 10.32 9.73
C SER A 152 0.50 10.49 8.74
N CYS A 153 0.11 11.74 8.49
CA CYS A 153 -0.94 12.07 7.52
C CYS A 153 -0.62 11.51 6.12
N THR A 154 0.64 11.63 5.70
CA THR A 154 1.10 11.22 4.36
C THR A 154 1.07 9.70 4.19
N LEU A 155 1.65 8.95 5.14
CA LEU A 155 1.68 7.48 5.09
C LEU A 155 0.27 6.89 5.20
N PHE A 156 -0.53 7.45 6.12
CA PHE A 156 -1.90 7.02 6.34
C PHE A 156 -2.76 7.24 5.11
N THR A 157 -2.76 8.46 4.55
CA THR A 157 -3.57 8.81 3.37
C THR A 157 -3.18 7.97 2.16
N GLU A 158 -1.89 7.84 1.87
CA GLU A 158 -1.39 7.01 0.76
C GLU A 158 -1.88 5.57 0.91
N ALA A 159 -1.68 4.96 2.08
CA ALA A 159 -2.08 3.58 2.34
C ALA A 159 -3.60 3.39 2.30
N LEU A 160 -4.37 4.35 2.83
CA LEU A 160 -5.83 4.32 2.87
C LEU A 160 -6.41 4.29 1.45
N ILE A 161 -5.92 5.16 0.54
CA ILE A 161 -6.38 5.21 -0.85
C ILE A 161 -6.17 3.85 -1.54
N HIS A 162 -5.02 3.20 -1.31
CA HIS A 162 -4.75 1.86 -1.85
C HIS A 162 -5.67 0.79 -1.25
N VAL A 163 -5.97 0.85 0.05
CA VAL A 163 -6.89 -0.08 0.73
C VAL A 163 -8.31 0.06 0.19
N VAL A 164 -8.83 1.29 0.12
CA VAL A 164 -10.18 1.59 -0.37
C VAL A 164 -10.31 1.16 -1.84
N GLY A 165 -9.33 1.49 -2.69
CA GLY A 165 -9.34 1.07 -4.09
C GLY A 165 -9.32 -0.46 -4.28
N GLN A 166 -8.71 -1.20 -3.36
CA GLN A 166 -8.62 -2.66 -3.40
C GLN A 166 -9.76 -3.37 -2.65
N TRP A 167 -10.76 -2.63 -2.15
CA TRP A 167 -11.88 -3.25 -1.44
C TRP A 167 -12.70 -4.16 -2.37
N PRO A 168 -13.19 -5.34 -1.90
CA PRO A 168 -13.06 -5.93 -0.57
C PRO A 168 -11.84 -6.83 -0.36
N LEU A 169 -10.89 -6.88 -1.31
CA LEU A 169 -9.72 -7.78 -1.23
C LEU A 169 -8.79 -7.43 -0.05
N ALA A 170 -8.72 -6.16 0.33
CA ALA A 170 -7.92 -5.70 1.47
C ALA A 170 -8.57 -5.99 2.84
N ALA A 171 -9.89 -6.21 2.89
CA ALA A 171 -10.66 -6.32 4.14
C ALA A 171 -10.17 -7.40 5.12
N PRO A 172 -9.84 -8.64 4.68
CA PRO A 172 -9.45 -9.71 5.60
C PRO A 172 -8.17 -9.43 6.41
N GLN A 173 -7.28 -8.56 5.94
CA GLN A 173 -6.03 -8.22 6.63
C GLN A 173 -6.21 -7.12 7.69
N LEU A 174 -7.35 -6.43 7.67
CA LEU A 174 -7.66 -5.29 8.53
C LEU A 174 -8.68 -5.62 9.60
N ARG A 175 -9.65 -6.49 9.29
CA ARG A 175 -10.69 -6.92 10.23
C ARG A 175 -10.09 -7.49 11.52
N GLY A 176 -10.46 -6.89 12.64
CA GLY A 176 -10.01 -7.29 13.98
C GLY A 176 -8.56 -6.90 14.33
N GLN A 177 -7.86 -6.16 13.46
CA GLN A 177 -6.48 -5.71 13.69
C GLN A 177 -6.32 -4.20 13.59
N MET A 178 -7.43 -3.47 13.47
CA MET A 178 -7.44 -2.02 13.33
C MET A 178 -8.57 -1.42 14.15
N GLU A 179 -8.35 -0.18 14.58
CA GLU A 179 -9.31 0.63 15.34
C GLU A 179 -10.64 0.77 14.60
N VAL A 180 -11.73 0.78 15.36
CA VAL A 180 -13.10 0.84 14.82
C VAL A 180 -13.30 2.11 14.00
N VAL A 181 -12.81 3.25 14.52
CA VAL A 181 -12.89 4.56 13.82
C VAL A 181 -12.25 4.52 12.44
N VAL A 182 -11.11 3.83 12.29
CA VAL A 182 -10.43 3.71 10.98
C VAL A 182 -11.18 2.77 10.06
N MET A 183 -11.77 1.70 10.60
CA MET A 183 -12.60 0.78 9.81
C MET A 183 -13.85 1.49 9.30
N ASP A 184 -14.53 2.26 10.14
CA ASP A 184 -15.71 3.05 9.77
C ASP A 184 -15.34 4.05 8.67
N LEU A 185 -14.22 4.78 8.81
CA LEU A 185 -13.70 5.67 7.78
C LEU A 185 -13.43 4.96 6.44
N ILE A 186 -12.89 3.74 6.47
CA ILE A 186 -12.66 2.95 5.24
C ILE A 186 -13.99 2.61 4.58
N GLU A 187 -14.95 2.14 5.35
CA GLU A 187 -16.28 1.76 4.85
C GLU A 187 -16.99 2.98 4.24
N ASP A 188 -16.96 4.13 4.91
CA ASP A 188 -17.50 5.39 4.39
C ASP A 188 -16.83 5.79 3.06
N LYS A 189 -15.50 5.69 2.98
CA LYS A 189 -14.75 6.03 1.75
C LYS A 189 -14.97 5.02 0.63
N VAL A 190 -15.21 3.75 0.96
CA VAL A 190 -15.60 2.71 -0.01
C VAL A 190 -16.97 3.05 -0.59
N ASP A 191 -17.93 3.42 0.25
CA ASP A 191 -19.28 3.80 -0.18
C ASP A 191 -19.24 5.08 -1.04
N GLU A 192 -18.45 6.09 -0.65
CA GLU A 192 -18.24 7.30 -1.46
C GLU A 192 -17.67 6.95 -2.85
N LEU A 193 -16.67 6.07 -2.90
CA LEU A 193 -16.08 5.62 -4.16
C LEU A 193 -17.10 4.87 -5.03
N HIS A 194 -17.91 4.00 -4.44
CA HIS A 194 -18.98 3.30 -5.17
C HIS A 194 -20.04 4.26 -5.70
N GLU A 195 -20.48 5.24 -4.90
CA GLU A 195 -21.44 6.25 -5.35
C GLU A 195 -20.88 7.06 -6.53
N GLN A 196 -19.59 7.40 -6.51
CA GLN A 196 -18.92 8.05 -7.65
C GLN A 196 -18.88 7.16 -8.89
N GLN A 197 -18.61 5.86 -8.74
CA GLN A 197 -18.65 4.90 -9.85
C GLN A 197 -20.06 4.83 -10.44
N GLU A 198 -21.10 4.64 -9.62
CA GLU A 198 -22.49 4.57 -10.07
C GLU A 198 -22.92 5.84 -10.80
N LYS A 199 -22.55 7.03 -10.28
CA LYS A 199 -22.81 8.32 -10.95
C LYS A 199 -22.15 8.39 -12.33
N VAL A 200 -20.95 7.86 -12.47
CA VAL A 200 -20.20 7.83 -13.75
C VAL A 200 -20.80 6.80 -14.70
N GLU A 201 -21.10 5.59 -14.24
CA GLU A 201 -21.78 4.56 -15.02
C GLU A 201 -23.12 5.05 -15.55
N PHE A 202 -23.95 5.67 -14.69
CA PHE A 202 -25.22 6.24 -15.08
C PHE A 202 -25.08 7.28 -16.20
N LYS A 203 -24.08 8.17 -16.10
CA LYS A 203 -23.79 9.17 -17.15
C LYS A 203 -23.30 8.50 -18.43
N LEU A 204 -22.44 7.50 -18.33
CA LEU A 204 -21.89 6.74 -19.45
C LEU A 204 -23.02 6.03 -20.23
N TRP A 205 -23.94 5.40 -19.50
CA TRP A 205 -25.14 4.77 -20.06
C TRP A 205 -26.15 5.76 -20.64
N ARG A 206 -26.09 7.04 -20.28
CA ARG A 206 -26.98 8.07 -20.83
C ARG A 206 -26.35 8.90 -21.95
N LEU A 207 -25.09 8.64 -22.29
CA LEU A 207 -24.44 9.30 -23.43
C LEU A 207 -25.27 9.12 -24.69
N THR A 208 -25.41 10.19 -25.46
CA THR A 208 -26.11 10.16 -26.74
C THR A 208 -25.43 11.12 -27.71
N LEU A 209 -25.19 10.66 -28.93
CA LEU A 209 -24.85 11.54 -30.03
C LEU A 209 -26.07 12.38 -30.44
N THR A 210 -25.79 13.59 -30.89
CA THR A 210 -26.75 14.49 -31.52
C THR A 210 -26.38 14.70 -32.99
N THR A 211 -27.39 14.85 -33.84
CA THR A 211 -27.19 15.24 -35.23
C THR A 211 -26.73 16.69 -35.32
N SER A 212 -26.35 17.17 -36.51
CA SER A 212 -26.02 18.59 -36.72
C SER A 212 -27.19 19.54 -36.43
N ARG A 213 -28.43 19.02 -36.38
CA ARG A 213 -29.64 19.75 -36.02
C ARG A 213 -29.93 19.75 -34.52
N GLY A 214 -29.10 19.08 -33.71
CA GLY A 214 -29.30 18.94 -32.26
C GLY A 214 -30.28 17.84 -31.85
N GLU A 215 -30.86 17.09 -32.80
CA GLU A 215 -31.75 15.97 -32.50
C GLU A 215 -30.95 14.75 -32.02
N ARG A 216 -31.54 13.95 -31.13
CA ARG A 216 -30.93 12.67 -30.71
C ARG A 216 -30.78 11.74 -31.91
N VAL A 217 -29.65 11.05 -31.99
CA VAL A 217 -29.40 10.03 -33.01
C VAL A 217 -30.36 8.84 -32.81
N THR A 218 -31.02 8.46 -33.88
CA THR A 218 -31.96 7.34 -33.99
C THR A 218 -31.68 6.58 -35.30
N PRO A 219 -32.18 5.34 -35.45
CA PRO A 219 -32.03 4.60 -36.71
C PRO A 219 -32.59 5.35 -37.93
N ALA A 220 -33.58 6.23 -37.72
CA ALA A 220 -34.27 6.93 -38.80
C ALA A 220 -33.52 8.17 -39.32
N ASN A 221 -32.74 8.86 -38.47
CA ASN A 221 -32.08 10.11 -38.86
C ASN A 221 -30.57 9.96 -39.16
N ASP A 222 -29.86 9.11 -38.43
CA ASP A 222 -28.43 8.82 -38.65
C ASP A 222 -28.14 7.37 -38.22
N TYR A 223 -28.45 6.43 -39.12
CA TYR A 223 -28.31 5.00 -38.86
C TYR A 223 -26.86 4.61 -38.51
N LEU A 224 -25.87 5.25 -39.14
CA LEU A 224 -24.45 4.94 -38.93
C LEU A 224 -23.96 5.41 -37.55
N ALA A 225 -24.34 6.62 -37.13
CA ALA A 225 -24.07 7.09 -35.78
C ALA A 225 -24.81 6.25 -34.72
N TRP A 226 -26.03 5.79 -35.04
CA TRP A 226 -26.80 4.92 -34.17
C TRP A 226 -26.10 3.57 -33.98
N LEU A 227 -25.56 2.97 -35.06
CA LEU A 227 -24.74 1.76 -34.96
C LEU A 227 -23.50 1.97 -34.08
N ALA A 228 -22.81 3.11 -34.22
CA ALA A 228 -21.63 3.42 -33.41
C ALA A 228 -22.01 3.51 -31.91
N MET A 229 -23.11 4.19 -31.60
CA MET A 229 -23.68 4.23 -30.24
C MET A 229 -24.00 2.84 -29.72
N SER A 230 -24.63 1.97 -30.52
CA SER A 230 -25.00 0.60 -30.12
C SER A 230 -23.76 -0.25 -29.81
N MET A 231 -22.73 -0.20 -30.67
CA MET A 231 -21.46 -0.91 -30.46
C MET A 231 -20.74 -0.41 -29.20
N PHE A 232 -20.69 0.91 -28.99
CA PHE A 232 -20.08 1.49 -27.78
C PHE A 232 -20.80 1.04 -26.52
N ARG A 233 -22.13 1.08 -26.50
CA ARG A 233 -22.93 0.63 -25.35
C ARG A 233 -22.72 -0.84 -25.04
N GLN A 234 -22.65 -1.68 -26.06
CA GLN A 234 -22.34 -3.10 -25.89
C GLN A 234 -20.95 -3.27 -25.27
N TRP A 235 -19.94 -2.57 -25.79
CA TRP A 235 -18.59 -2.61 -25.22
C TRP A 235 -18.57 -2.17 -23.75
N VAL A 236 -19.27 -1.09 -23.40
CA VAL A 236 -19.40 -0.64 -22.00
C VAL A 236 -20.05 -1.73 -21.17
N ALA A 237 -21.17 -2.29 -21.62
CA ALA A 237 -21.88 -3.36 -20.92
C ALA A 237 -20.97 -4.56 -20.60
N GLU A 238 -20.22 -5.03 -21.61
CA GLU A 238 -19.34 -6.19 -21.51
C GLU A 238 -18.15 -5.95 -20.57
N ASN A 239 -17.71 -4.70 -20.43
CA ASN A 239 -16.52 -4.37 -19.63
C ASN A 239 -16.84 -3.83 -18.23
N THR A 240 -18.03 -3.25 -17.99
CA THR A 240 -18.41 -2.75 -16.66
C THR A 240 -19.30 -3.72 -15.88
N THR A 241 -20.03 -4.61 -16.56
CA THR A 241 -20.88 -5.59 -15.88
C THR A 241 -20.02 -6.72 -15.32
N PRO A 242 -20.03 -6.97 -14.00
CA PRO A 242 -19.31 -8.12 -13.45
C PRO A 242 -19.86 -9.42 -14.07
N PRO A 243 -18.99 -10.41 -14.37
CA PRO A 243 -19.44 -11.66 -14.94
C PRO A 243 -20.47 -12.28 -13.98
N VAL A 244 -21.65 -12.59 -14.52
CA VAL A 244 -22.69 -13.29 -13.76
C VAL A 244 -22.06 -14.57 -13.24
N ALA A 245 -21.87 -14.68 -11.92
CA ALA A 245 -21.38 -15.90 -11.29
C ALA A 245 -22.25 -17.03 -11.83
N SER A 246 -21.64 -17.96 -12.56
CA SER A 246 -22.36 -18.97 -13.32
C SER A 246 -23.20 -19.83 -12.36
N ALA A 247 -24.46 -19.44 -12.21
CA ALA A 247 -25.45 -20.11 -11.40
C ALA A 247 -25.96 -21.37 -12.12
N THR A 248 -25.07 -22.27 -12.53
CA THR A 248 -25.40 -23.65 -12.92
C THR A 248 -24.12 -24.48 -13.00
N LYS A 249 -23.78 -25.16 -11.89
CA LYS A 249 -23.05 -26.44 -11.97
C LYS A 249 -23.57 -27.42 -10.92
N ASP A 250 -24.88 -27.58 -10.85
CA ASP A 250 -25.49 -28.82 -10.36
C ASP A 250 -25.85 -29.67 -11.58
N SER A 251 -24.87 -30.41 -12.08
CA SER A 251 -25.12 -31.49 -13.02
C SER A 251 -25.29 -32.78 -12.21
N THR A 252 -26.54 -33.00 -11.81
CA THR A 252 -27.19 -34.30 -11.57
C THR A 252 -26.30 -35.54 -11.73
N ARG A 253 -25.88 -36.11 -10.59
CA ARG A 253 -25.45 -37.51 -10.52
C ARG A 253 -26.69 -38.43 -10.42
N HIS A 254 -27.14 -38.91 -11.57
CA HIS A 254 -27.90 -40.15 -11.75
C HIS A 254 -27.18 -40.91 -12.86
N GLY A 255 -26.83 -42.19 -12.82
CA GLY A 255 -26.99 -43.29 -11.89
C GLY A 255 -26.53 -44.53 -12.67
N ALA A 256 -25.98 -45.55 -12.02
CA ALA A 256 -26.10 -46.97 -12.42
C ALA A 256 -25.25 -47.85 -11.51
N SER A 257 -25.96 -48.67 -10.75
CA SER A 257 -25.48 -49.84 -10.02
C SER A 257 -25.15 -50.97 -11.01
N ALA A 258 -24.03 -51.68 -10.78
CA ALA A 258 -23.84 -53.05 -11.25
C ALA A 258 -22.87 -53.81 -10.31
N THR A 259 -23.48 -54.51 -9.35
CA THR A 259 -23.20 -55.87 -8.83
C THR A 259 -21.89 -56.61 -9.18
N ALA A 260 -21.26 -57.19 -8.12
CA ALA A 260 -20.76 -58.59 -7.97
C ALA A 260 -19.45 -58.63 -7.14
N ARG A 261 -19.47 -59.07 -5.88
CA ARG A 261 -19.23 -60.45 -5.34
C ARG A 261 -17.76 -60.87 -5.14
N SER A 262 -17.41 -60.99 -3.85
CA SER A 262 -16.62 -62.04 -3.14
C SER A 262 -15.15 -62.36 -3.46
N ASN A 263 -14.33 -62.23 -2.40
CA ASN A 263 -13.32 -63.15 -1.84
C ASN A 263 -12.26 -63.84 -2.74
N SER A 264 -10.99 -63.48 -2.51
CA SER A 264 -9.99 -64.27 -1.74
C SER A 264 -8.56 -64.18 -2.30
N ARG A 265 -7.61 -64.25 -1.35
CA ARG A 265 -6.21 -64.72 -1.43
C ARG A 265 -5.09 -63.67 -1.30
N SER A 266 -4.45 -63.78 -0.14
CA SER A 266 -3.05 -63.55 0.22
C SER A 266 -2.01 -63.54 -0.90
N SER A 267 -1.06 -62.61 -0.83
CA SER A 267 0.36 -62.90 -0.49
C SER A 267 1.29 -61.73 -0.85
N SER A 268 2.18 -61.41 0.09
CA SER A 268 3.58 -60.98 -0.07
C SER A 268 3.94 -59.67 -0.80
N SER A 269 4.69 -58.86 -0.03
CA SER A 269 5.93 -58.17 -0.41
C SER A 269 5.89 -57.15 -1.56
N ASN A 270 5.82 -55.87 -1.20
CA ASN A 270 6.96 -54.95 -1.28
C ASN A 270 6.45 -53.51 -1.13
N HIS A 271 6.86 -52.86 -0.03
CA HIS A 271 6.70 -51.42 0.14
C HIS A 271 7.65 -50.71 -0.81
N ILE A 272 7.13 -50.29 -1.97
CA ILE A 272 7.72 -49.22 -2.77
C ILE A 272 6.78 -48.03 -2.67
N ALA A 273 7.28 -46.98 -2.03
CA ALA A 273 6.65 -45.68 -1.92
C ALA A 273 6.40 -45.10 -3.32
N SER A 274 5.17 -45.20 -3.81
CA SER A 274 4.70 -44.35 -4.91
C SER A 274 4.25 -43.03 -4.34
N GLN A 275 5.11 -42.03 -4.46
CA GLN A 275 4.79 -40.62 -4.28
C GLN A 275 3.73 -40.25 -5.32
N ARG A 276 2.45 -40.27 -4.94
CA ARG A 276 1.39 -39.66 -5.73
C ARG A 276 1.43 -38.16 -5.49
N ALA A 277 1.96 -37.42 -6.45
CA ALA A 277 1.91 -35.96 -6.42
C ALA A 277 0.46 -35.48 -6.25
N PRO A 278 0.21 -34.44 -5.42
CA PRO A 278 -1.11 -33.82 -5.35
C PRO A 278 -1.50 -33.29 -6.75
N PRO A 279 -2.79 -33.35 -7.13
CA PRO A 279 -3.24 -32.78 -8.39
C PRO A 279 -2.88 -31.29 -8.43
N PRO A 280 -2.51 -30.75 -9.61
CA PRO A 280 -2.22 -29.33 -9.74
C PRO A 280 -3.45 -28.52 -9.28
N PRO A 281 -3.25 -27.39 -8.59
CA PRO A 281 -4.35 -26.51 -8.24
C PRO A 281 -5.11 -26.14 -9.52
N PRO A 282 -6.46 -26.07 -9.48
CA PRO A 282 -7.22 -25.61 -10.63
C PRO A 282 -6.67 -24.25 -11.08
N PRO A 283 -6.61 -23.98 -12.39
CA PRO A 283 -6.20 -22.67 -12.88
C PRO A 283 -7.04 -21.61 -12.17
N PRO A 284 -6.44 -20.49 -11.72
CA PRO A 284 -7.19 -19.44 -11.07
C PRO A 284 -8.33 -19.04 -12.00
N ALA A 285 -9.56 -19.06 -11.48
CA ALA A 285 -10.70 -18.51 -12.19
C ALA A 285 -10.30 -17.10 -12.68
N PRO A 286 -10.65 -16.70 -13.92
CA PRO A 286 -10.32 -15.37 -14.41
C PRO A 286 -10.87 -14.37 -13.40
N SER A 287 -9.95 -13.67 -12.73
CA SER A 287 -10.33 -12.59 -11.83
C SER A 287 -11.15 -11.59 -12.65
N PRO A 288 -12.26 -11.07 -12.11
CA PRO A 288 -13.06 -10.09 -12.84
C PRO A 288 -12.14 -8.95 -13.30
N PRO A 289 -12.34 -8.44 -14.54
CA PRO A 289 -11.54 -7.33 -15.03
C PRO A 289 -11.60 -6.23 -13.99
N SER A 290 -10.44 -5.82 -13.50
CA SER A 290 -10.35 -4.81 -12.45
C SER A 290 -10.96 -3.52 -12.99
N GLN A 291 -12.13 -3.12 -12.48
CA GLN A 291 -12.95 -2.04 -13.02
C GLN A 291 -12.16 -0.74 -13.25
N GLY A 292 -11.17 -0.46 -12.40
CA GLY A 292 -10.26 0.67 -12.58
C GLY A 292 -9.51 0.68 -13.92
N LYS A 293 -9.16 -0.49 -14.49
CA LYS A 293 -8.53 -0.57 -15.82
C LYS A 293 -9.51 -0.16 -16.92
N VAL A 294 -10.78 -0.56 -16.82
CA VAL A 294 -11.82 -0.23 -17.81
C VAL A 294 -12.08 1.27 -17.81
N TYR A 295 -12.20 1.89 -16.63
CA TYR A 295 -12.36 3.34 -16.53
C TYR A 295 -11.15 4.11 -17.06
N ARG A 296 -9.93 3.62 -16.81
CA ARG A 296 -8.72 4.20 -17.41
C ARG A 296 -8.68 4.06 -18.92
N LEU A 297 -9.17 2.94 -19.44
CA LEU A 297 -9.27 2.73 -20.87
C LEU A 297 -10.25 3.72 -21.52
N LEU A 298 -11.42 3.91 -20.92
CA LEU A 298 -12.39 4.94 -21.31
C LEU A 298 -11.81 6.37 -21.22
N GLY A 299 -10.96 6.61 -20.22
CA GLY A 299 -10.28 7.88 -19.99
C GLY A 299 -9.01 8.11 -20.82
N SER A 300 -8.53 7.11 -21.57
CA SER A 300 -7.24 7.14 -22.28
C SER A 300 -7.27 8.03 -23.51
N SER A 301 -6.33 8.99 -23.62
CA SER A 301 -6.24 9.92 -24.75
C SER A 301 -5.97 9.23 -26.09
N ASP A 302 -5.54 7.96 -26.07
CA ASP A 302 -5.35 7.14 -27.25
C ASP A 302 -6.69 6.61 -27.79
N ALA A 303 -7.07 7.09 -28.98
CA ALA A 303 -8.29 6.67 -29.66
C ALA A 303 -8.27 5.18 -30.09
N GLN A 304 -7.09 4.55 -30.17
CA GLN A 304 -6.96 3.14 -30.54
C GLN A 304 -6.91 2.19 -29.33
N ALA A 305 -7.01 2.72 -28.11
CA ALA A 305 -6.90 1.89 -26.90
C ALA A 305 -8.03 0.85 -26.78
N TYR A 306 -9.24 1.19 -27.24
CA TYR A 306 -10.40 0.30 -27.32
C TYR A 306 -11.24 0.65 -28.55
N LEU A 307 -12.00 -0.31 -29.10
CA LEU A 307 -12.82 -0.08 -30.30
C LEU A 307 -11.96 0.51 -31.42
N ASN A 308 -10.86 -0.17 -31.74
CA ASN A 308 -9.83 0.29 -32.68
C ASN A 308 -10.30 0.15 -34.14
N HIS A 309 -9.52 0.65 -35.09
CA HIS A 309 -9.83 0.59 -36.53
C HIS A 309 -10.27 -0.81 -36.99
N ASP A 310 -9.53 -1.85 -36.57
CA ASP A 310 -9.79 -3.22 -37.01
C ASP A 310 -11.12 -3.75 -36.46
N GLU A 311 -11.46 -3.45 -35.21
CA GLU A 311 -12.74 -3.81 -34.59
C GLU A 311 -13.91 -3.11 -35.27
N LEU A 312 -13.80 -1.79 -35.47
CA LEU A 312 -14.83 -1.00 -36.15
C LEU A 312 -15.05 -1.48 -37.60
N LYS A 313 -13.97 -1.78 -38.31
CA LYS A 313 -14.00 -2.33 -39.67
C LYS A 313 -14.62 -3.72 -39.72
N ARG A 314 -14.26 -4.61 -38.78
CA ARG A 314 -14.86 -5.95 -38.67
C ARG A 314 -16.35 -5.87 -38.41
N PHE A 315 -16.78 -4.98 -37.51
CA PHE A 315 -18.19 -4.75 -37.21
C PHE A 315 -18.96 -4.28 -38.45
N LEU A 316 -18.46 -3.26 -39.16
CA LEU A 316 -19.14 -2.73 -40.34
C LEU A 316 -19.21 -3.73 -41.50
N LYS A 317 -18.24 -4.65 -41.62
CA LYS A 317 -18.26 -5.73 -42.61
C LYS A 317 -19.40 -6.74 -42.42
N LEU A 318 -20.00 -6.82 -41.23
CA LEU A 318 -21.18 -7.66 -40.99
C LEU A 318 -22.42 -7.16 -41.77
N GLN A 319 -22.41 -5.90 -42.21
CA GLN A 319 -23.45 -5.31 -43.05
C GLN A 319 -22.84 -4.85 -44.38
N PRO A 320 -22.73 -5.76 -45.38
CA PRO A 320 -22.06 -5.48 -46.66
C PRO A 320 -22.58 -4.23 -47.38
N GLU A 321 -23.87 -3.93 -47.25
CA GLU A 321 -24.53 -2.77 -47.86
C GLU A 321 -24.00 -1.43 -47.33
N LEU A 322 -23.52 -1.40 -46.09
CA LEU A 322 -23.01 -0.20 -45.43
C LEU A 322 -21.49 -0.11 -45.46
N TYR A 323 -20.80 -1.19 -45.83
CA TYR A 323 -19.34 -1.25 -45.87
C TYR A 323 -18.79 -0.55 -47.12
N THR A 324 -18.62 0.77 -47.01
CA THR A 324 -17.88 1.59 -47.97
C THR A 324 -16.75 2.33 -47.26
N ARG A 325 -15.73 2.77 -48.01
CA ARG A 325 -14.60 3.52 -47.43
C ARG A 325 -15.06 4.81 -46.74
N ASP A 326 -16.06 5.48 -47.32
CA ASP A 326 -16.58 6.74 -46.77
C ASP A 326 -17.46 6.52 -45.54
N ASN A 327 -18.25 5.45 -45.51
CA ASN A 327 -19.02 5.07 -44.32
C ASN A 327 -18.10 4.64 -43.18
N LEU A 328 -17.03 3.88 -43.44
CA LEU A 328 -16.07 3.51 -42.40
C LEU A 328 -15.45 4.75 -41.75
N ARG A 329 -15.01 5.73 -42.56
CA ARG A 329 -14.46 7.00 -42.04
C ARG A 329 -15.48 7.80 -41.21
N ARG A 330 -16.74 7.83 -41.63
CA ARG A 330 -17.82 8.50 -40.88
C ARG A 330 -18.11 7.76 -39.57
N PHE A 331 -18.12 6.43 -39.59
CA PHE A 331 -18.34 5.58 -38.42
C PHE A 331 -17.25 5.78 -37.37
N GLU A 332 -15.99 5.79 -37.78
CA GLU A 332 -14.83 6.10 -36.93
C GLU A 332 -14.96 7.49 -36.29
N ARG A 333 -15.28 8.51 -37.09
CA ARG A 333 -15.48 9.86 -36.56
C ARG A 333 -16.59 9.92 -35.52
N ARG A 334 -17.70 9.21 -35.74
CA ARG A 334 -18.80 9.13 -34.74
C ARG A 334 -18.38 8.37 -33.49
N MET A 335 -17.58 7.31 -33.64
CA MET A 335 -17.02 6.59 -32.50
C MET A 335 -16.09 7.50 -31.68
N ASP A 336 -15.21 8.26 -32.33
CA ASP A 336 -14.31 9.21 -31.66
C ASP A 336 -15.08 10.31 -30.92
N GLU A 337 -16.18 10.81 -31.48
CA GLU A 337 -17.10 11.74 -30.79
C GLU A 337 -17.64 11.12 -29.48
N ILE A 338 -18.05 9.85 -29.49
CA ILE A 338 -18.54 9.14 -28.29
C ILE A 338 -17.41 8.94 -27.28
N LYS A 339 -16.23 8.49 -27.74
CA LYS A 339 -15.05 8.27 -26.87
C LYS A 339 -14.64 9.57 -26.17
N ASN A 340 -14.71 10.71 -26.85
CA ASN A 340 -14.44 12.01 -26.26
C ASN A 340 -15.47 12.42 -25.20
N GLN A 341 -16.76 12.14 -25.42
CA GLN A 341 -17.78 12.37 -24.38
C GLN A 341 -17.58 11.43 -23.19
N ALA A 342 -17.25 10.16 -23.43
CA ALA A 342 -16.98 9.18 -22.40
C ALA A 342 -15.78 9.57 -21.53
N ARG A 343 -14.72 10.10 -22.14
CA ARG A 343 -13.55 10.64 -21.44
C ARG A 343 -13.92 11.70 -20.41
N GLU A 344 -14.76 12.67 -20.78
CA GLU A 344 -15.18 13.71 -19.85
C GLU A 344 -16.06 13.17 -18.71
N VAL A 345 -16.87 12.14 -19.00
CA VAL A 345 -17.70 11.47 -17.99
C VAL A 345 -16.86 10.72 -16.95
N VAL A 346 -15.81 10.00 -17.37
CA VAL A 346 -14.97 9.20 -16.45
C VAL A 346 -13.89 10.01 -15.73
N LYS A 347 -13.66 11.27 -16.14
CA LYS A 347 -12.65 12.18 -15.60
C LYS A 347 -12.58 12.25 -14.06
N PRO A 348 -13.69 12.23 -13.30
CA PRO A 348 -13.63 12.22 -11.84
C PRO A 348 -12.88 11.00 -11.27
N LEU A 349 -13.07 9.81 -11.88
CA LEU A 349 -12.43 8.56 -11.45
C LEU A 349 -10.96 8.48 -11.86
N MET A 350 -10.51 9.34 -12.79
CA MET A 350 -9.14 9.37 -13.30
C MET A 350 -8.18 10.20 -12.44
N ARG A 351 -8.69 10.86 -11.40
CA ARG A 351 -7.86 11.60 -10.46
C ARG A 351 -6.99 10.64 -9.66
N ASN A 352 -5.76 11.06 -9.41
CA ASN A 352 -4.84 10.36 -8.53
C ASN A 352 -4.51 11.27 -7.35
N PHE A 353 -4.81 10.83 -6.13
CA PHE A 353 -4.47 11.53 -4.89
C PHE A 353 -3.31 10.87 -4.14
N LEU A 354 -2.58 9.96 -4.80
CA LEU A 354 -1.38 9.35 -4.27
C LEU A 354 -0.16 10.24 -4.53
N GLU A 355 0.79 10.21 -3.59
CA GLU A 355 2.16 10.71 -3.80
C GLU A 355 2.95 9.77 -4.74
N LEU A 356 2.48 8.54 -4.91
CA LEU A 356 3.03 7.58 -5.85
C LEU A 356 2.86 8.02 -7.30
N ASP A 357 3.99 8.12 -8.01
CA ASP A 357 3.99 8.30 -9.46
C ASP A 357 3.59 7.01 -10.19
N LEU A 358 2.38 7.04 -10.77
CA LEU A 358 1.79 5.95 -11.53
C LEU A 358 2.51 5.66 -12.85
N SER A 359 3.34 6.57 -13.36
CA SER A 359 4.12 6.36 -14.60
C SER A 359 5.00 5.10 -14.51
N THR A 360 5.41 4.75 -13.29
CA THR A 360 6.25 3.59 -13.00
C THR A 360 5.54 2.25 -13.16
N PHE A 361 4.21 2.24 -13.25
CA PHE A 361 3.38 1.05 -13.48
C PHE A 361 2.91 0.91 -14.94
N GLY A 362 3.49 1.71 -15.85
CA GLY A 362 3.15 1.70 -17.27
C GLY A 362 1.82 2.39 -17.58
N SER A 363 1.40 2.34 -18.85
CA SER A 363 0.22 3.06 -19.37
C SER A 363 -1.10 2.67 -18.68
N ALA A 364 -1.18 1.44 -18.15
CA ALA A 364 -2.36 0.95 -17.45
C ALA A 364 -2.44 1.37 -15.97
N GLY A 365 -1.34 1.85 -15.38
CA GLY A 365 -1.27 2.20 -13.96
C GLY A 365 -1.61 1.04 -13.02
N LEU A 366 -2.15 1.36 -11.84
CA LEU A 366 -2.65 0.39 -10.87
C LEU A 366 -3.93 -0.30 -11.36
N GLY A 367 -4.27 -1.49 -10.86
CA GLY A 367 -5.49 -2.20 -11.30
C GLY A 367 -6.81 -1.57 -10.81
N TYR A 368 -6.75 -0.79 -9.74
CA TYR A 368 -7.89 -0.24 -9.01
C TYR A 368 -7.91 1.29 -9.05
N LEU A 369 -8.99 1.92 -8.61
CA LEU A 369 -9.14 3.39 -8.62
C LEU A 369 -8.39 4.03 -7.45
N THR A 370 -7.87 5.23 -7.67
CA THR A 370 -7.07 6.02 -6.70
C THR A 370 -7.58 7.46 -6.55
N CYS A 371 -8.86 7.66 -6.89
CA CYS A 371 -9.54 8.96 -6.88
C CYS A 371 -10.18 9.31 -5.53
N VAL A 372 -10.02 8.47 -4.53
CA VAL A 372 -10.45 8.72 -3.14
C VAL A 372 -9.63 9.87 -2.59
N ARG A 373 -10.31 10.83 -1.94
CA ARG A 373 -9.68 11.96 -1.28
C ARG A 373 -9.99 11.90 0.20
N LEU A 374 -8.97 12.05 1.01
CA LEU A 374 -9.08 12.21 2.45
C LEU A 374 -8.90 13.69 2.79
N GLU A 375 -9.83 14.24 3.58
CA GLU A 375 -9.73 15.60 4.11
C GLU A 375 -9.04 15.60 5.48
N GLN A 376 -8.46 16.73 5.87
CA GLN A 376 -7.73 16.82 7.14
C GLN A 376 -8.65 16.53 8.34
N SER A 377 -9.91 16.98 8.29
CA SER A 377 -10.91 16.73 9.33
C SER A 377 -11.39 15.28 9.42
N GLU A 378 -11.02 14.43 8.46
CA GLU A 378 -11.36 13.00 8.46
C GLU A 378 -10.23 12.16 9.07
N LEU A 379 -9.11 12.79 9.46
CA LEU A 379 -8.00 12.09 10.09
C LEU A 379 -8.36 11.67 11.51
N PRO A 380 -7.99 10.46 11.96
CA PRO A 380 -8.37 9.95 13.29
C PRO A 380 -7.82 10.71 14.50
N TRP A 381 -6.91 11.66 14.30
CA TRP A 381 -6.14 12.36 15.35
C TRP A 381 -6.53 13.82 15.54
N ASP A 382 -7.22 14.39 14.55
CA ASP A 382 -7.48 15.83 14.50
C ASP A 382 -8.86 16.09 15.11
N ASP A 383 -8.87 16.57 16.36
CA ASP A 383 -10.06 17.08 17.08
C ASP A 383 -10.41 18.53 16.67
#